data_AF-A0A9J7AJF3-F1
#
_entry.id   AF-A0A9J7AJF3-F1
#
_cell.length_a   1.000
_cell.length_b   1.000
_cell.length_c   1.000
_cell.angle_alpha   90.00
_cell.angle_beta   90.00
_cell.angle_gamma   90.00
#
_symmetry.space_group_name_H-M   'P 1'
#
loop_
_entity.id
_entity.type
_entity.pdbx_description
1 polymer ?
#
loop_
_entity_poly.entity_id
_entity_poly.type
_entity_poly.pdbx_seq_one_letter_code
_entity_poly.pdbx_strand_id
1 'polypeptide(L)'
;MKPLLHVNDPISGMNDEHQARLWHLSSSRHYKAGDIVIFQGRTVSEVYRITQGKAKISSYTEDGREIILSNLTPGDIFGDTAMLDGMPSAYNVECLTDCVVRVLPGDEFTNLFDEYPAYAYELCHKFNRQVRILYELLVEARAMPLSKRLISILCRGYHTHTGQDQTGRYVDLSQDELARMLGTARQSLNRELKKLEAAGYLDIIHGRVYLTHMDKMRADHKDIIHDNFVTPYKELTDNGSPLQRQ
;
A
#
# COMPACT_ATOMS: atom_id res chain seq x y z
N MET A 1 -5.98 -7.47 5.87
CA MET A 1 -4.62 -7.48 5.29
C MET A 1 -4.35 -6.05 4.85
N LYS A 2 -3.15 -5.50 5.05
CA LYS A 2 -2.88 -4.08 4.84
C LYS A 2 -1.71 -3.95 3.84
N PRO A 3 -1.68 -3.08 2.81
CA PRO A 3 -0.48 -2.86 1.98
C PRO A 3 0.70 -2.08 2.63
N LEU A 4 1.86 -2.08 1.93
CA LEU A 4 3.13 -1.41 2.25
C LEU A 4 2.99 0.12 2.30
N LEU A 5 2.09 0.63 1.46
CA LEU A 5 1.42 1.92 1.63
C LEU A 5 -0.03 1.57 2.00
N HIS A 6 -0.34 1.46 3.30
CA HIS A 6 -1.71 1.12 3.67
C HIS A 6 -2.65 2.27 3.32
N VAL A 7 -3.37 2.08 2.22
CA VAL A 7 -4.46 2.91 1.78
C VAL A 7 -5.67 2.51 2.63
N ASN A 8 -5.69 2.96 3.90
CA ASN A 8 -6.83 2.72 4.81
C ASN A 8 -8.12 2.93 4.04
N ASP A 9 -9.00 1.94 4.12
CA ASP A 9 -10.38 2.00 3.68
C ASP A 9 -11.12 3.09 4.48
N PRO A 10 -11.31 4.31 3.95
CA PRO A 10 -12.05 5.35 4.65
C PRO A 10 -13.51 4.94 4.89
N ILE A 11 -14.03 3.95 4.16
CA ILE A 11 -15.40 3.47 4.28
C ILE A 11 -15.57 2.61 5.55
N SER A 12 -14.51 1.98 6.06
CA SER A 12 -14.55 1.18 7.30
C SER A 12 -14.91 1.99 8.55
N GLY A 13 -14.77 3.31 8.51
CA GLY A 13 -15.17 4.23 9.58
C GLY A 13 -16.66 4.56 9.61
N MET A 14 -17.40 4.24 8.55
CA MET A 14 -18.84 4.49 8.41
C MET A 14 -19.68 3.47 9.19
N ASN A 15 -20.92 3.82 9.53
CA ASN A 15 -21.89 2.87 10.07
C ASN A 15 -22.31 1.84 8.99
N ASP A 16 -22.87 0.70 9.42
CA ASP A 16 -23.23 -0.40 8.52
C ASP A 16 -24.26 -0.01 7.46
N GLU A 17 -25.17 0.92 7.78
CA GLU A 17 -26.19 1.43 6.86
C GLU A 17 -25.58 2.20 5.68
N HIS A 18 -24.65 3.11 5.95
CA HIS A 18 -23.95 3.88 4.91
C HIS A 18 -23.02 2.99 4.08
N GLN A 19 -22.34 2.03 4.72
CA GLN A 19 -21.56 1.03 3.99
C GLN A 19 -22.47 0.22 3.06
N ALA A 20 -23.62 -0.25 3.54
CA ALA A 20 -24.57 -1.01 2.74
C ALA A 20 -25.12 -0.19 1.56
N ARG A 21 -25.41 1.10 1.76
CA ARG A 21 -25.86 2.01 0.69
C ARG A 21 -24.78 2.22 -0.37
N LEU A 22 -23.55 2.46 0.03
CA LEU A 22 -22.39 2.53 -0.88
C LEU A 22 -22.23 1.26 -1.71
N TRP A 23 -22.41 0.11 -1.07
CA TRP A 23 -22.42 -1.14 -1.79
C TRP A 23 -23.63 -1.24 -2.72
N HIS A 24 -24.80 -0.76 -2.37
CA HIS A 24 -25.93 -0.77 -3.30
C HIS A 24 -25.70 0.07 -4.57
N LEU A 25 -25.03 1.22 -4.43
CA LEU A 25 -24.74 2.14 -5.54
C LEU A 25 -23.57 1.71 -6.43
N SER A 26 -22.76 0.75 -5.97
CA SER A 26 -21.64 0.24 -6.76
C SER A 26 -22.05 -0.91 -7.69
N SER A 27 -21.31 -1.07 -8.78
CA SER A 27 -21.39 -2.23 -9.66
C SER A 27 -20.23 -3.20 -9.39
N SER A 28 -20.43 -4.50 -9.67
CA SER A 28 -19.34 -5.48 -9.61
C SER A 28 -18.72 -5.65 -10.98
N ARG A 29 -17.40 -5.52 -11.10
CA ARG A 29 -16.64 -5.82 -12.31
C ARG A 29 -15.62 -6.93 -12.04
N HIS A 30 -15.48 -7.81 -13.01
CA HIS A 30 -14.55 -8.93 -12.97
C HIS A 30 -13.39 -8.67 -13.92
N TYR A 31 -12.18 -8.88 -13.44
CA TYR A 31 -10.94 -8.71 -14.19
C TYR A 31 -10.12 -9.99 -14.11
N LYS A 32 -9.44 -10.34 -15.19
CA LYS A 32 -8.50 -11.45 -15.25
C LYS A 32 -7.11 -11.02 -14.79
N ALA A 33 -6.31 -11.99 -14.37
CA ALA A 33 -4.88 -11.75 -14.13
C ALA A 33 -4.24 -11.12 -15.39
N GLY A 34 -3.52 -10.02 -15.21
CA GLY A 34 -2.93 -9.20 -16.27
C GLY A 34 -3.80 -8.03 -16.77
N ASP A 35 -5.09 -7.98 -16.43
CA ASP A 35 -5.95 -6.86 -16.83
C ASP A 35 -5.54 -5.57 -16.09
N ILE A 36 -5.53 -4.47 -16.83
CA ILE A 36 -5.26 -3.13 -16.30
C ILE A 36 -6.58 -2.41 -16.04
N VAL A 37 -6.85 -2.10 -14.78
CA VAL A 37 -8.06 -1.40 -14.33
C VAL A 37 -7.93 0.11 -14.52
N ILE A 38 -6.75 0.66 -14.22
CA ILE A 38 -6.43 2.08 -14.41
C ILE A 38 -5.13 2.17 -15.20
N PHE A 39 -5.11 3.04 -16.21
CA PHE A 39 -3.92 3.36 -16.97
C PHE A 39 -3.35 4.70 -16.50
N GLN A 40 -2.03 4.74 -16.30
CA GLN A 40 -1.29 5.97 -16.07
C GLN A 40 -1.54 6.97 -17.22
N GLY A 41 -1.71 8.24 -16.88
CA GLY A 41 -1.97 9.32 -17.83
C GLY A 41 -3.39 9.37 -18.39
N ARG A 42 -4.30 8.48 -17.94
CA ARG A 42 -5.73 8.55 -18.30
C ARG A 42 -6.55 9.16 -17.18
N THR A 43 -7.63 9.85 -17.55
CA THR A 43 -8.62 10.35 -16.60
C THR A 43 -9.34 9.18 -15.93
N VAL A 44 -9.72 9.37 -14.67
CA VAL A 44 -10.43 8.38 -13.86
C VAL A 44 -11.69 9.06 -13.34
N SER A 45 -12.86 8.49 -13.63
CA SER A 45 -14.16 9.03 -13.21
C SER A 45 -14.88 8.16 -12.17
N GLU A 46 -14.20 7.14 -11.67
CA GLU A 46 -14.76 6.09 -10.83
C GLU A 46 -13.81 5.76 -9.69
N VAL A 47 -14.36 5.31 -8.56
CA VAL A 47 -13.61 4.80 -7.42
C VAL A 47 -13.80 3.30 -7.32
N TYR A 48 -12.71 2.61 -7.01
CA TYR A 48 -12.65 1.16 -7.04
C TYR A 48 -12.31 0.60 -5.68
N ARG A 49 -12.90 -0.54 -5.33
CA ARG A 49 -12.52 -1.34 -4.16
C ARG A 49 -12.34 -2.79 -4.55
N ILE A 50 -11.20 -3.36 -4.18
CA ILE A 50 -10.97 -4.80 -4.37
C ILE A 50 -11.81 -5.57 -3.35
N THR A 51 -12.61 -6.53 -3.80
CA THR A 51 -13.33 -7.47 -2.92
C THR A 51 -12.75 -8.87 -2.98
N GLN A 52 -12.08 -9.23 -4.07
CA GLN A 52 -11.36 -10.49 -4.23
C GLN A 52 -10.16 -10.30 -5.15
N GLY A 53 -9.09 -11.05 -4.90
CA GLY A 53 -7.88 -11.05 -5.71
C GLY A 53 -6.78 -10.13 -5.19
N LYS A 54 -5.71 -9.99 -5.97
CA LYS A 54 -4.58 -9.09 -5.71
C LYS A 54 -4.32 -8.25 -6.96
N ALA A 55 -3.98 -6.98 -6.79
CA ALA A 55 -3.53 -6.09 -7.85
C ALA A 55 -2.24 -5.37 -7.43
N LYS A 56 -1.53 -4.77 -8.38
CA LYS A 56 -0.38 -3.89 -8.13
C LYS A 56 -0.66 -2.49 -8.63
N ILE A 57 -0.14 -1.51 -7.92
CA ILE A 57 0.04 -0.13 -8.38
C ILE A 57 1.46 -0.02 -8.92
N SER A 58 1.61 0.37 -10.17
CA SER A 58 2.92 0.58 -10.79
C SER A 58 2.98 1.83 -11.65
N SER A 59 4.18 2.32 -11.90
CA SER A 59 4.46 3.38 -12.87
C SER A 59 5.59 2.94 -13.79
N TYR A 60 5.71 3.57 -14.95
CA TYR A 60 6.81 3.32 -15.87
C TYR A 60 7.74 4.53 -15.89
N THR A 61 9.05 4.27 -15.88
CA THR A 61 10.07 5.28 -16.17
C THR A 61 10.07 5.65 -17.65
N GLU A 62 10.76 6.75 -18.01
CA GLU A 62 10.92 7.16 -19.42
C GLU A 62 11.59 6.09 -20.28
N ASP A 63 12.49 5.27 -19.72
CA ASP A 63 13.12 4.12 -20.38
C ASP A 63 12.26 2.85 -20.38
N GLY A 64 10.98 2.94 -19.96
CA GLY A 64 10.00 1.85 -20.02
C GLY A 64 10.14 0.80 -18.90
N ARG A 65 10.90 1.10 -17.84
CA ARG A 65 11.05 0.19 -16.69
C ARG A 65 9.88 0.33 -15.74
N GLU A 66 9.27 -0.79 -15.39
CA GLU A 66 8.21 -0.81 -14.39
C GLU A 66 8.77 -0.62 -12.97
N ILE A 67 8.21 0.34 -12.25
CA ILE A 67 8.40 0.56 -10.82
C ILE A 67 7.10 0.18 -10.11
N ILE A 68 7.17 -0.84 -9.25
CA ILE A 68 6.04 -1.23 -8.40
C ILE A 68 6.01 -0.31 -7.18
N LEU A 69 4.88 0.38 -6.98
CA LEU A 69 4.68 1.34 -5.89
C LEU A 69 4.04 0.67 -4.67
N SER A 70 3.02 -0.18 -4.89
CA SER A 70 2.33 -0.92 -3.83
C SER A 70 1.55 -2.09 -4.42
N ASN A 71 1.14 -3.04 -3.58
CA ASN A 71 0.08 -3.98 -3.92
C ASN A 71 -1.26 -3.53 -3.33
N LEU A 72 -2.33 -4.09 -3.86
CA LEU A 72 -3.70 -3.92 -3.42
C LEU A 72 -4.33 -5.28 -3.18
N THR A 73 -5.17 -5.33 -2.15
CA THR A 73 -5.76 -6.53 -1.57
C THR A 73 -7.22 -6.28 -1.20
N PRO A 74 -8.01 -7.32 -0.86
CA PRO A 74 -9.41 -7.12 -0.52
C PRO A 74 -9.60 -6.10 0.62
N GLY A 75 -10.40 -5.08 0.34
CA GLY A 75 -10.63 -3.91 1.22
C GLY A 75 -9.96 -2.63 0.73
N ASP A 76 -8.91 -2.71 -0.07
CA ASP A 76 -8.19 -1.52 -0.54
C ASP A 76 -9.01 -0.75 -1.58
N ILE A 77 -8.97 0.58 -1.45
CA ILE A 77 -9.60 1.54 -2.37
C ILE A 77 -8.55 2.22 -3.24
N PHE A 78 -8.86 2.41 -4.52
CA PHE A 78 -7.98 3.09 -5.47
C PHE A 78 -8.77 3.89 -6.52
N GLY A 79 -8.05 4.74 -7.28
CA GLY A 79 -8.63 5.64 -8.28
C GLY A 79 -9.21 6.93 -7.69
N ASP A 80 -9.39 6.99 -6.37
CA ASP A 80 -10.01 8.13 -5.68
C ASP A 80 -9.23 9.44 -5.83
N THR A 81 -7.90 9.41 -5.79
CA THR A 81 -7.09 10.64 -5.97
C THR A 81 -7.37 11.31 -7.31
N ALA A 82 -7.24 10.57 -8.42
CA ALA A 82 -7.43 11.07 -9.78
C ALA A 82 -8.89 11.45 -10.08
N MET A 83 -9.84 10.72 -9.46
CA MET A 83 -11.25 11.04 -9.56
C MET A 83 -11.57 12.37 -8.87
N LEU A 84 -11.00 12.64 -7.69
CA LEU A 84 -11.31 13.82 -6.88
C LEU A 84 -10.67 15.11 -7.38
N ASP A 85 -9.42 15.06 -7.82
CA ASP A 85 -8.72 16.25 -8.33
C ASP A 85 -8.92 16.47 -9.84
N GLY A 86 -9.55 15.51 -10.53
CA GLY A 86 -9.80 15.54 -11.97
C GLY A 86 -8.55 15.40 -12.82
N MET A 87 -7.40 15.09 -12.23
CA MET A 87 -6.13 14.94 -12.93
C MET A 87 -5.98 13.53 -13.50
N PRO A 88 -5.21 13.36 -14.59
CA PRO A 88 -4.89 12.03 -15.08
C PRO A 88 -4.18 11.18 -14.01
N SER A 89 -4.45 9.87 -13.99
CA SER A 89 -3.84 8.95 -13.02
C SER A 89 -2.32 8.99 -13.09
N ALA A 90 -1.66 9.14 -11.94
CA ALA A 90 -0.21 9.10 -11.84
C ALA A 90 0.37 7.67 -11.97
N TYR A 91 -0.49 6.64 -11.94
CA TYR A 91 -0.09 5.24 -11.87
C TYR A 91 -1.04 4.32 -12.64
N ASN A 92 -0.58 3.10 -12.89
CA ASN A 92 -1.37 1.98 -13.37
C ASN A 92 -1.88 1.15 -12.20
N VAL A 93 -3.00 0.46 -12.42
CA VAL A 93 -3.48 -0.61 -11.54
C VAL A 93 -3.69 -1.87 -12.36
N GLU A 94 -2.86 -2.89 -12.13
CA GLU A 94 -2.87 -4.16 -12.87
C GLU A 94 -3.20 -5.32 -11.94
N CYS A 95 -4.11 -6.20 -12.38
CA CYS A 95 -4.54 -7.37 -11.62
C CYS A 95 -3.45 -8.45 -11.64
N LEU A 96 -2.95 -8.87 -10.47
CA LEU A 96 -1.97 -9.96 -10.33
C LEU A 96 -2.63 -11.34 -10.33
N THR A 97 -3.89 -11.40 -9.94
CA THR A 97 -4.76 -12.58 -10.00
C THR A 97 -6.08 -12.21 -10.66
N ASP A 98 -6.97 -13.18 -10.88
CA ASP A 98 -8.38 -12.86 -11.13
C ASP A 98 -8.91 -12.01 -9.96
N CYS A 99 -9.56 -10.91 -10.30
CA CYS A 99 -10.02 -9.89 -9.36
C CYS A 99 -11.52 -9.64 -9.49
N VAL A 100 -12.16 -9.39 -8.36
CA VAL A 100 -13.52 -8.83 -8.28
C VAL A 100 -13.40 -7.46 -7.64
N VAL A 101 -13.95 -6.45 -8.32
CA VAL A 101 -13.82 -5.05 -7.95
C VAL A 101 -15.20 -4.41 -7.88
N ARG A 102 -15.51 -3.73 -6.78
CA ARG A 102 -16.66 -2.83 -6.69
C ARG A 102 -16.28 -1.49 -7.28
N VAL A 103 -17.13 -0.98 -8.15
CA VAL A 103 -16.93 0.28 -8.86
C VAL A 103 -18.05 1.24 -8.47
N LEU A 104 -17.67 2.38 -7.91
CA LEU A 104 -18.58 3.47 -7.57
C LEU A 104 -18.35 4.64 -8.53
N PRO A 105 -19.41 5.17 -9.16
CA PRO A 105 -19.34 6.42 -9.91
C PRO A 105 -18.78 7.57 -9.07
N GLY A 106 -17.98 8.45 -9.66
CA GLY A 106 -17.32 9.55 -8.94
C GLY A 106 -18.29 10.56 -8.34
N ASP A 107 -19.40 10.85 -9.04
CA ASP A 107 -20.49 11.69 -8.54
C ASP A 107 -21.13 11.10 -7.28
N GLU A 108 -21.46 9.81 -7.30
CA GLU A 108 -21.97 9.09 -6.12
C GLU A 108 -20.93 9.08 -4.98
N PHE A 109 -19.63 8.99 -5.29
CA PHE A 109 -18.59 9.09 -4.27
C PHE A 109 -18.54 10.49 -3.64
N THR A 110 -18.67 11.55 -4.43
CA THR A 110 -18.65 12.93 -3.92
C THR A 110 -19.91 13.30 -3.15
N ASN A 111 -21.07 12.75 -3.51
CA ASN A 111 -22.33 12.94 -2.77
C ASN A 111 -22.22 12.47 -1.31
N LEU A 112 -21.33 11.52 -1.02
CA LEU A 112 -21.06 11.06 0.35
C LEU A 112 -20.49 12.16 1.24
N PHE A 113 -19.84 13.19 0.69
CA PHE A 113 -19.29 14.27 1.48
C PHE A 113 -20.38 15.15 2.08
N ASP A 114 -21.47 15.33 1.35
CA ASP A 114 -22.64 16.10 1.81
C ASP A 114 -23.47 15.28 2.80
N GLU A 115 -23.69 14.00 2.51
CA GLU A 115 -24.49 13.11 3.36
C GLU A 115 -23.77 12.65 4.62
N TYR A 116 -22.45 12.48 4.55
CA TYR A 116 -21.62 12.00 5.66
C TYR A 116 -20.28 12.74 5.75
N PRO A 117 -20.27 13.98 6.27
CA PRO A 117 -19.07 14.81 6.37
C PRO A 117 -17.89 14.15 7.11
N ALA A 118 -18.17 13.25 8.05
CA ALA A 118 -17.15 12.45 8.73
C ALA A 118 -16.28 11.62 7.76
N TYR A 119 -16.82 11.22 6.60
CA TYR A 119 -16.05 10.57 5.55
C TYR A 119 -14.97 11.44 4.95
N ALA A 120 -15.27 12.72 4.71
CA ALA A 120 -14.30 13.66 4.18
C ALA A 120 -13.11 13.81 5.14
N TYR A 121 -13.35 13.79 6.45
CA TYR A 121 -12.26 13.76 7.44
C TYR A 121 -11.42 12.48 7.36
N GLU A 122 -12.02 11.30 7.26
CA GLU A 122 -11.29 10.04 7.10
C GLU A 122 -10.45 10.00 5.82
N LEU A 123 -10.98 10.57 4.74
CA LEU A 123 -10.27 10.72 3.47
C LEU A 123 -9.09 11.70 3.59
N CYS A 124 -9.28 12.84 4.28
CA CYS A 124 -8.19 13.75 4.62
C CYS A 124 -7.11 13.04 5.46
N HIS A 125 -7.48 12.24 6.45
CA HIS A 125 -6.52 11.45 7.24
C HIS A 125 -5.77 10.44 6.38
N LYS A 126 -6.45 9.78 5.44
CA LYS A 126 -5.85 8.88 4.46
C LYS A 126 -4.81 9.60 3.61
N PHE A 127 -5.15 10.73 2.99
CA PHE A 127 -4.20 11.48 2.16
C PHE A 127 -3.04 12.03 2.98
N ASN A 128 -3.27 12.52 4.20
CA ASN A 128 -2.19 12.95 5.09
C ASN A 128 -1.23 11.81 5.47
N ARG A 129 -1.74 10.58 5.67
CA ARG A 129 -0.87 9.40 5.84
C ARG A 129 -0.05 9.12 4.59
N GLN A 130 -0.67 9.16 3.41
CA GLN A 130 0.04 8.95 2.14
C GLN A 130 1.15 10.00 1.94
N VAL A 131 0.87 11.29 2.19
CA VAL A 131 1.87 12.36 2.09
C VAL A 131 3.06 12.13 3.02
N ARG A 132 2.82 11.71 4.27
CA ARG A 132 3.91 11.39 5.21
C ARG A 132 4.79 10.25 4.70
N ILE A 133 4.19 9.18 4.20
CA ILE A 133 4.93 8.05 3.62
C ILE A 133 5.73 8.52 2.39
N LEU A 134 5.16 9.38 1.55
CA LEU A 134 5.87 9.92 0.38
C LEU A 134 7.10 10.76 0.79
N TYR A 135 7.02 11.55 1.85
CA TYR A 135 8.20 12.27 2.37
C TYR A 135 9.29 11.33 2.88
N GLU A 136 8.91 10.26 3.59
CA GLU A 136 9.87 9.24 4.03
C GLU A 136 10.53 8.54 2.85
N LEU A 137 9.76 8.09 1.87
CA LEU A 137 10.28 7.45 0.67
C LEU A 137 11.21 8.40 -0.10
N LEU A 138 10.92 9.71 -0.12
CA LEU A 138 11.80 10.71 -0.73
C LEU A 138 13.14 10.82 0.02
N VAL A 139 13.11 10.86 1.35
CA VAL A 139 14.33 10.87 2.17
C VAL A 139 15.11 9.58 2.00
N GLU A 140 14.44 8.42 2.05
CA GLU A 140 15.04 7.11 1.81
C GLU A 140 15.75 7.06 0.46
N ALA A 141 15.05 7.47 -0.62
CA ALA A 141 15.59 7.45 -1.97
C ALA A 141 16.82 8.34 -2.14
N ARG A 142 16.91 9.46 -1.42
CA ARG A 142 18.02 10.43 -1.55
C ARG A 142 19.18 10.20 -0.59
N ALA A 143 18.89 9.77 0.63
CA ALA A 143 19.86 9.77 1.72
C ALA A 143 20.30 8.37 2.15
N MET A 144 19.55 7.32 1.82
CA MET A 144 19.83 5.97 2.32
C MET A 144 20.51 5.06 1.30
N PRO A 145 21.57 4.33 1.72
CA PRO A 145 22.14 3.26 0.90
C PRO A 145 21.11 2.15 0.67
N LEU A 146 21.31 1.36 -0.39
CA LEU A 146 20.39 0.28 -0.78
C LEU A 146 20.12 -0.72 0.36
N SER A 147 21.12 -1.02 1.20
CA SER A 147 20.97 -1.91 2.36
C SER A 147 19.93 -1.41 3.36
N LYS A 148 19.97 -0.12 3.70
CA LYS A 148 19.00 0.51 4.61
C LYS A 148 17.61 0.58 4.00
N ARG A 149 17.50 0.88 2.70
CA ARG A 149 16.21 0.84 1.98
C ARG A 149 15.60 -0.57 1.96
N LEU A 150 16.43 -1.60 1.79
CA LEU A 150 16.00 -3.00 1.86
C LEU A 150 15.49 -3.36 3.27
N ILE A 151 16.18 -2.97 4.33
CA ILE A 151 15.70 -3.18 5.71
C ILE A 151 14.36 -2.48 5.91
N SER A 152 14.24 -1.22 5.50
CA SER A 152 13.01 -0.44 5.63
C SER A 152 11.84 -1.11 4.91
N ILE A 153 12.01 -1.57 3.66
CA ILE A 153 10.93 -2.24 2.92
C ILE A 153 10.54 -3.58 3.54
N LEU A 154 11.49 -4.35 4.09
CA LEU A 154 11.19 -5.63 4.76
C LEU A 154 10.43 -5.40 6.07
N CYS A 155 10.82 -4.40 6.88
CA CYS A 155 10.08 -3.98 8.08
C CYS A 155 8.69 -3.45 7.74
N ARG A 156 8.63 -2.57 6.73
CA ARG A 156 7.47 -2.15 5.91
C ARG A 156 6.47 -3.28 5.69
N GLY A 157 7.01 -4.32 5.07
CA GLY A 157 6.32 -5.46 4.49
C GLY A 157 5.88 -6.51 5.50
N TYR A 158 6.43 -6.48 6.72
CA TYR A 158 6.34 -7.62 7.65
C TYR A 158 4.91 -8.01 8.03
N HIS A 159 3.98 -7.05 8.12
CA HIS A 159 2.58 -7.31 8.46
C HIS A 159 1.66 -7.39 7.24
N THR A 160 2.21 -7.24 6.05
CA THR A 160 1.46 -6.82 4.86
C THR A 160 1.74 -7.68 3.63
N HIS A 161 2.99 -8.13 3.47
CA HIS A 161 3.53 -8.83 2.30
C HIS A 161 4.27 -10.10 2.73
N THR A 162 3.63 -10.89 3.58
CA THR A 162 4.23 -12.12 4.08
C THR A 162 3.30 -13.32 3.98
N GLY A 163 3.85 -14.44 3.53
CA GLY A 163 3.23 -15.75 3.66
C GLY A 163 3.75 -16.46 4.91
N GLN A 164 3.13 -17.59 5.24
CA GLN A 164 3.56 -18.43 6.34
C GLN A 164 3.52 -19.89 5.91
N ASP A 165 4.57 -20.63 6.24
CA ASP A 165 4.66 -22.07 6.08
C ASP A 165 5.33 -22.70 7.32
N GLN A 166 5.68 -23.99 7.22
CA GLN A 166 6.32 -24.75 8.30
C GLN A 166 7.72 -24.23 8.70
N THR A 167 8.40 -23.51 7.82
CA THR A 167 9.72 -22.88 8.08
C THR A 167 9.54 -21.52 8.75
N GLY A 168 8.41 -20.85 8.51
CA GLY A 168 8.02 -19.65 9.23
C GLY A 168 7.42 -18.59 8.31
N ARG A 169 7.54 -17.33 8.72
CA ARG A 169 7.05 -16.19 7.96
C ARG A 169 8.08 -15.80 6.88
N TYR A 170 7.63 -15.68 5.64
CA TYR A 170 8.47 -15.30 4.50
C TYR A 170 7.87 -14.12 3.74
N VAL A 171 8.71 -13.41 2.99
CA VAL A 171 8.27 -12.34 2.09
C VAL A 171 7.49 -12.94 0.91
N ASP A 172 6.20 -12.62 0.79
CA ASP A 172 5.32 -13.05 -0.32
C ASP A 172 5.50 -12.14 -1.55
N LEU A 173 6.75 -11.91 -1.92
CA LEU A 173 7.19 -11.19 -3.12
C LEU A 173 8.39 -11.93 -3.69
N SER A 174 8.44 -12.02 -5.02
CA SER A 174 9.64 -12.46 -5.70
C SER A 174 10.78 -11.45 -5.49
N GLN A 175 12.03 -11.93 -5.61
CA GLN A 175 13.19 -11.05 -5.57
C GLN A 175 13.18 -10.03 -6.71
N ASP A 176 12.58 -10.35 -7.86
CA ASP A 176 12.45 -9.40 -8.96
C ASP A 176 11.47 -8.28 -8.61
N GLU A 177 10.34 -8.59 -7.97
CA GLU A 177 9.42 -7.57 -7.46
C GLU A 177 10.08 -6.68 -6.41
N LEU A 178 10.77 -7.28 -5.42
CA LEU A 178 11.53 -6.52 -4.42
C LEU A 178 12.57 -5.59 -5.07
N ALA A 179 13.26 -6.06 -6.11
CA ALA A 179 14.25 -5.26 -6.83
C ALA A 179 13.60 -4.07 -7.56
N ARG A 180 12.44 -4.29 -8.21
CA ARG A 180 11.65 -3.23 -8.86
C ARG A 180 11.14 -2.21 -7.85
N MET A 181 10.67 -2.64 -6.68
CA MET A 181 10.24 -1.74 -5.61
C MET A 181 11.40 -0.88 -5.07
N LEU A 182 12.61 -1.43 -5.02
CA LEU A 182 13.82 -0.70 -4.59
C LEU A 182 14.49 0.09 -5.72
N GLY A 183 13.95 0.03 -6.95
CA GLY A 183 14.53 0.67 -8.12
C GLY A 183 15.94 0.18 -8.44
N THR A 184 16.23 -1.11 -8.22
CA THR A 184 17.57 -1.69 -8.39
C THR A 184 17.54 -2.95 -9.25
N ALA A 185 18.71 -3.42 -9.68
CA ALA A 185 18.85 -4.69 -10.38
C ALA A 185 18.81 -5.87 -9.40
N ARG A 186 18.25 -7.02 -9.83
CA ARG A 186 18.17 -8.25 -9.01
C ARG A 186 19.52 -8.67 -8.41
N GLN A 187 20.61 -8.53 -9.17
CA GLN A 187 21.96 -8.86 -8.70
C GLN A 187 22.38 -7.99 -7.51
N SER A 188 22.09 -6.69 -7.55
CA SER A 188 22.37 -5.76 -6.46
C SER A 188 21.53 -6.08 -5.22
N LEU A 189 20.24 -6.39 -5.41
CA LEU A 189 19.37 -6.84 -4.32
C LEU A 189 19.92 -8.11 -3.65
N ASN A 190 20.28 -9.12 -4.44
CA ASN A 190 20.74 -10.41 -3.90
C ASN A 190 22.03 -10.27 -3.09
N ARG A 191 22.92 -9.37 -3.47
CA ARG A 191 24.12 -9.05 -2.69
C ARG A 191 23.76 -8.46 -1.33
N GLU A 192 22.78 -7.56 -1.25
CA GLU A 192 22.36 -6.97 0.03
C GLU A 192 21.59 -8.00 0.88
N LEU A 193 20.73 -8.82 0.30
CA LEU A 193 20.05 -9.92 1.00
C LEU A 193 21.07 -10.89 1.65
N LYS A 194 22.14 -11.24 0.94
CA LYS A 194 23.20 -12.12 1.47
C LYS A 194 23.97 -11.49 2.65
N LYS A 195 24.12 -10.16 2.67
CA LYS A 195 24.71 -9.47 3.82
C LYS A 195 23.77 -9.51 5.04
N LEU A 196 22.47 -9.33 4.82
CA LEU A 196 21.47 -9.42 5.91
C LEU A 196 21.36 -10.85 6.46
N GLU A 197 21.47 -11.86 5.60
CA GLU A 197 21.56 -13.28 6.00
C GLU A 197 22.82 -13.54 6.84
N ALA A 198 23.99 -13.08 6.39
CA ALA A 198 25.24 -13.23 7.13
C ALA A 198 25.24 -12.49 8.49
N ALA A 199 24.47 -11.40 8.62
CA ALA A 199 24.25 -10.68 9.88
C ALA A 199 23.20 -11.35 10.80
N GLY A 200 22.54 -12.40 10.34
CA GLY A 200 21.53 -13.15 11.08
C GLY A 200 20.21 -12.42 11.25
N TYR A 201 19.81 -11.58 10.28
CA TYR A 201 18.51 -10.89 10.30
C TYR A 201 17.40 -11.68 9.61
N LEU A 202 17.75 -12.47 8.60
CA LEU A 202 16.85 -13.22 7.74
C LEU A 202 17.54 -14.49 7.23
N ASP A 203 16.77 -15.40 6.65
CA ASP A 203 17.30 -16.61 6.01
C ASP A 203 16.80 -16.72 4.56
N ILE A 204 17.65 -17.18 3.64
CA ILE A 204 17.28 -17.37 2.23
C ILE A 204 17.21 -18.88 1.95
N ILE A 205 15.98 -19.41 1.88
CA ILE A 205 15.73 -20.85 1.72
C ILE A 205 14.95 -21.07 0.42
N HIS A 206 15.49 -21.88 -0.50
CA HIS A 206 14.93 -22.15 -1.83
C HIS A 206 14.55 -20.86 -2.62
N GLY A 207 15.30 -19.77 -2.42
CA GLY A 207 15.07 -18.48 -3.07
C GLY A 207 14.03 -17.58 -2.38
N ARG A 208 13.34 -18.06 -1.35
CA ARG A 208 12.44 -17.25 -0.50
C ARG A 208 13.21 -16.59 0.63
N VAL A 209 12.79 -15.39 1.01
CA VAL A 209 13.34 -14.61 2.11
C VAL A 209 12.49 -14.83 3.36
N TYR A 210 13.01 -15.57 4.34
CA TYR A 210 12.37 -15.83 5.63
C TYR A 210 12.79 -14.77 6.65
N LEU A 211 11.81 -14.21 7.34
CA LEU A 211 11.98 -13.08 8.25
C LEU A 211 12.15 -13.59 9.70
N THR A 212 13.24 -14.30 9.94
CA THR A 212 13.44 -15.11 11.15
C THR A 212 13.82 -14.31 12.40
N HIS A 213 14.48 -13.15 12.23
CA HIS A 213 14.97 -12.34 13.35
C HIS A 213 14.56 -10.87 13.24
N MET A 214 13.27 -10.62 12.96
CA MET A 214 12.74 -9.27 12.77
C MET A 214 12.89 -8.34 13.96
N ASP A 215 12.75 -8.86 15.19
CA ASP A 215 12.90 -8.04 16.40
C ASP A 215 14.33 -7.52 16.54
N LYS A 216 15.33 -8.36 16.24
CA LYS A 216 16.75 -7.97 16.18
C LYS A 216 16.98 -6.94 15.08
N MET A 217 16.47 -7.18 13.88
CA MET A 217 16.63 -6.24 12.75
C MET A 217 16.00 -4.88 13.07
N ARG A 218 14.83 -4.85 13.71
CA ARG A 218 14.18 -3.62 14.17
C ARG A 218 14.98 -2.93 15.27
N ALA A 219 15.53 -3.68 16.22
CA ALA A 219 16.31 -3.15 17.31
C ALA A 219 17.64 -2.52 16.85
N ASP A 220 18.32 -3.15 15.89
CA ASP A 220 19.62 -2.69 15.37
C ASP A 220 19.48 -1.51 14.39
N HIS A 221 18.29 -1.30 13.82
CA HIS A 221 18.01 -0.28 12.79
C HIS A 221 16.91 0.72 13.18
N LYS A 222 16.79 1.04 14.48
CA LYS A 222 15.85 2.04 15.01
C LYS A 222 16.06 3.44 14.43
N ASP A 223 17.24 3.72 13.89
CA ASP A 223 17.57 4.99 13.24
C ASP A 223 16.80 5.23 11.93
N ILE A 224 16.29 4.16 11.32
CA ILE A 224 15.54 4.21 10.05
C ILE A 224 14.15 3.56 10.12
N ILE A 225 13.82 2.87 11.21
CA ILE A 225 12.51 2.25 11.41
C ILE A 225 11.73 3.11 12.40
N HIS A 226 10.80 3.90 11.88
CA HIS A 226 9.92 4.74 12.69
C HIS A 226 8.60 3.99 12.97
N ASP A 227 8.33 3.63 14.22
CA ASP A 227 7.09 2.93 14.65
C ASP A 227 5.81 3.80 14.52
N ASN A 228 5.92 5.06 14.10
CA ASN A 228 4.91 6.10 14.34
C ASN A 228 3.74 6.18 13.34
N PHE A 229 3.52 5.20 12.47
CA PHE A 229 2.60 5.41 11.33
C PHE A 229 1.47 4.40 11.17
N VAL A 230 1.33 3.47 12.12
CA VAL A 230 0.23 2.48 12.13
C VAL A 230 -0.95 2.90 13.02
N THR A 231 -0.76 3.85 13.95
CA THR A 231 -1.81 4.31 14.87
C THR A 231 -2.97 4.95 14.09
N PRO A 232 -4.17 4.34 14.07
CA PRO A 232 -5.35 4.92 13.48
C PRO A 232 -5.67 6.27 14.16
N TYR A 233 -6.23 7.23 13.42
CA TYR A 233 -6.60 8.54 13.99
C TYR A 233 -7.55 8.39 15.19
N LYS A 234 -8.40 7.36 15.21
CA LYS A 234 -9.25 7.02 16.36
C LYS A 234 -8.48 6.83 17.68
N GLU A 235 -7.31 6.20 17.65
CA GLU A 235 -6.47 6.01 18.85
C GLU A 235 -5.79 7.33 19.31
N LEU A 236 -5.66 8.31 18.41
CA LEU A 236 -5.22 9.67 18.77
C LEU A 236 -6.37 10.52 19.34
N THR A 237 -7.62 10.27 18.92
CA THR A 237 -8.80 10.99 19.41
C THR A 237 -9.39 10.40 20.69
N ASP A 238 -9.18 9.12 20.99
CA ASP A 238 -9.52 8.53 22.30
C ASP A 238 -8.66 9.12 23.43
N ASN A 239 -7.52 9.73 23.10
CA ASN A 239 -6.71 10.56 24.00
C ASN A 239 -7.14 12.05 24.00
N GLY A 240 -8.32 12.37 23.47
CA GLY A 240 -8.87 13.71 23.38
C GLY A 240 -8.37 14.46 22.14
N SER A 241 -9.26 14.64 21.17
CA SER A 241 -9.00 15.49 20.01
C SER A 241 -8.69 16.93 20.47
N PRO A 242 -7.63 17.58 19.96
CA PRO A 242 -7.40 19.01 20.17
C PRO A 242 -8.56 19.89 19.66
N LEU A 243 -9.39 19.37 18.75
CA LEU A 243 -10.55 20.06 18.19
C LEU A 243 -11.79 20.02 19.09
N GLN A 244 -11.75 19.28 20.21
CA GLN A 244 -12.81 19.30 21.23
C GLN A 244 -12.55 20.33 22.35
N ARG A 245 -11.53 21.19 22.20
CA ARG A 245 -11.17 22.24 23.18
C ARG A 245 -11.37 23.66 22.65
N GLN A 246 -12.41 23.92 21.86
CA GLN A 246 -12.90 25.27 21.56
C GLN A 246 -14.41 25.32 21.66
#